data_AF-A0A2G9I168-F1
#
_entry.id   AF-A0A2G9I168-F1
#
_cell.length_a   1.000
_cell.length_b   1.000
_cell.length_c   1.000
_cell.angle_alpha   90.00
_cell.angle_beta   90.00
_cell.angle_gamma   90.00
#
_symmetry.space_group_name_H-M   'P 1'
#
loop_
_entity.id
_entity.type
_entity.pdbx_description
1 polymer ?
#
loop_
_entity_poly.entity_id
_entity_poly.type
_entity_poly.pdbx_seq_one_letter_code
_entity_poly.pdbx_strand_id
1 'polypeptide(L)'
;MMLLTAHDYLSLSSKICFVREFKFKLGVNYSRPRVGGAFCKATLITNSDSFEVGRLIGSYGFMNITSYSGLQSGMDREYWPADLGRLKAQDVGEGSVKIRLYEGRIAQGPLRGTPVIFKVYPGQQVGGVEADLMAANELTAHASLQGDSKATACPNIQTLLGGFETKTGEQWLAFRNDGKYTASDYVKVASEKMSKDRDLGGQKLWNPFEKDETIKRRRYFVTKLLQGAFRGLVYMHDHDRLHQSLGPASIVLNTMVEKDAAYLVPRLRDLAFSVDIRYSELEGDSSTLSEGLWRRASAAGAFTPMEKRAFGIADDMYEAGLLFAYMAFIPFCEAGVMDSLSLRRLLENTFQLDVQAMREYCLADDRLHEAVKFLDLGNGAGWELLQAMLSRDFRQRPIAEAVLNHRFMAGAFL
;
A
#
# COMPACT_ATOMS: atom_id res chain seq x y z
N MET A 1 -13.08 -66.10 -31.35
CA MET A 1 -14.48 -66.29 -30.92
C MET A 1 -14.78 -65.28 -29.82
N MET A 2 -15.66 -64.31 -30.12
CA MET A 2 -16.55 -63.51 -29.23
C MET A 2 -15.97 -62.90 -27.93
N LEU A 3 -15.85 -61.58 -27.75
CA LEU A 3 -16.85 -60.47 -27.62
C LEU A 3 -17.15 -60.11 -26.14
N LEU A 4 -16.88 -58.83 -25.79
CA LEU A 4 -17.63 -57.85 -24.94
C LEU A 4 -17.97 -58.23 -23.47
N THR A 5 -18.10 -57.37 -22.43
CA THR A 5 -18.40 -55.94 -22.16
C THR A 5 -18.24 -55.76 -20.62
N ALA A 6 -17.64 -54.69 -20.05
CA ALA A 6 -18.14 -53.34 -19.70
C ALA A 6 -18.62 -53.13 -18.23
N HIS A 7 -18.23 -51.96 -17.65
CA HIS A 7 -18.82 -51.19 -16.52
C HIS A 7 -18.73 -51.77 -15.07
N ASP A 8 -18.50 -51.06 -13.96
CA ASP A 8 -18.58 -49.64 -13.50
C ASP A 8 -17.81 -49.51 -12.13
N TYR A 9 -16.94 -48.52 -11.83
CA TYR A 9 -17.11 -47.14 -11.33
C TYR A 9 -16.96 -46.90 -9.79
N LEU A 10 -16.29 -45.77 -9.48
CA LEU A 10 -16.22 -44.91 -8.26
C LEU A 10 -15.14 -45.22 -7.19
N SER A 11 -14.06 -44.43 -7.04
CA SER A 11 -13.90 -42.99 -6.61
C SER A 11 -13.86 -42.88 -5.06
N LEU A 12 -12.96 -42.17 -4.36
CA LEU A 12 -12.39 -40.82 -4.56
C LEU A 12 -10.93 -40.73 -4.09
N SER A 13 -10.08 -40.06 -4.88
CA SER A 13 -8.79 -39.49 -4.47
C SER A 13 -8.81 -37.99 -4.77
N SER A 14 -9.06 -37.15 -3.77
CA SER A 14 -8.93 -35.70 -3.90
C SER A 14 -7.46 -35.28 -3.73
N LYS A 15 -6.72 -35.27 -4.84
CA LYS A 15 -5.41 -34.62 -4.95
C LYS A 15 -5.64 -33.12 -5.21
N ILE A 16 -5.32 -32.29 -4.22
CA ILE A 16 -5.27 -30.83 -4.40
C ILE A 16 -3.98 -30.52 -5.16
N CYS A 17 -4.10 -30.26 -6.46
CA CYS A 17 -3.05 -29.79 -7.34
C CYS A 17 -3.09 -28.26 -7.42
N PHE A 18 -2.19 -27.58 -6.72
CA PHE A 18 -1.78 -26.20 -7.07
C PHE A 18 -0.31 -25.95 -6.73
N VAL A 19 0.55 -26.93 -7.04
CA VAL A 19 2.02 -26.79 -7.03
C VAL A 19 2.64 -27.36 -8.31
N ARG A 20 1.85 -27.91 -9.25
CA ARG A 20 2.41 -28.66 -10.39
C ARG A 20 2.47 -27.94 -11.74
N GLU A 21 2.01 -26.70 -11.87
CA GLU A 21 2.17 -25.95 -13.13
C GLU A 21 2.53 -24.46 -13.01
N PHE A 22 3.02 -24.00 -11.86
CA PHE A 22 3.94 -22.85 -11.82
C PHE A 22 5.37 -23.38 -12.00
N LYS A 23 5.74 -23.78 -13.22
CA LYS A 23 7.13 -24.13 -13.55
C LYS A 23 7.97 -22.85 -13.69
N PHE A 24 8.32 -22.23 -12.57
CA PHE A 24 9.61 -21.54 -12.49
C PHE A 24 10.67 -22.62 -12.23
N LYS A 25 11.68 -22.73 -13.10
CA LYS A 25 12.86 -23.57 -12.87
C LYS A 25 13.71 -22.93 -11.77
N LEU A 26 13.38 -23.16 -10.51
CA LEU A 26 14.34 -23.14 -9.42
C LEU A 26 14.03 -24.33 -8.50
N GLY A 27 14.95 -25.30 -8.49
CA GLY A 27 14.81 -26.52 -7.71
C GLY A 27 15.18 -26.29 -6.26
N VAL A 28 14.22 -26.45 -5.36
CA VAL A 28 14.48 -26.64 -3.92
C VAL A 28 13.48 -27.66 -3.38
N ASN A 29 13.98 -28.79 -2.86
CA ASN A 29 13.21 -29.85 -2.22
C ASN A 29 12.97 -29.52 -0.74
N TYR A 30 11.72 -29.56 -0.28
CA TYR A 30 11.39 -29.51 1.15
C TYR A 30 10.62 -30.76 1.60
N SER A 31 11.21 -31.46 2.58
CA SER A 31 10.65 -32.61 3.29
C SER A 31 9.67 -32.15 4.38
N ARG A 32 8.52 -32.82 4.52
CA ARG A 32 7.43 -32.50 5.49
C ARG A 32 7.49 -33.39 6.74
N PRO A 33 6.90 -32.93 7.86
CA PRO A 33 6.10 -33.77 8.75
C PRO A 33 4.61 -33.39 8.74
N ARG A 34 3.75 -34.40 8.95
CA ARG A 34 2.28 -34.35 9.01
C ARG A 34 1.80 -34.02 10.43
N VAL A 35 0.81 -33.14 10.57
CA VAL A 35 -0.21 -33.22 11.64
C VAL A 35 -1.55 -32.72 11.08
N GLY A 36 -2.62 -33.48 11.33
CA GLY A 36 -3.98 -33.17 10.93
C GLY A 36 -4.72 -32.32 11.96
N GLY A 37 -5.61 -31.47 11.48
CA GLY A 37 -6.54 -30.67 12.26
C GLY A 37 -7.34 -29.80 11.29
N ALA A 38 -8.67 -29.89 11.36
CA ALA A 38 -9.58 -29.14 10.50
C ALA A 38 -9.52 -27.65 10.86
N PHE A 39 -8.91 -26.86 9.98
CA PHE A 39 -8.87 -25.40 10.08
C PHE A 39 -9.40 -24.83 8.77
N CYS A 40 -10.21 -23.76 8.86
CA CYS A 40 -10.72 -23.00 7.73
C CYS A 40 -9.56 -22.41 6.93
N LYS A 41 -9.04 -23.23 6.02
CA LYS A 41 -8.08 -22.86 5.01
C LYS A 41 -8.77 -21.82 4.12
N ALA A 42 -8.27 -20.58 4.09
CA ALA A 42 -8.65 -19.62 3.08
C ALA A 42 -8.30 -20.24 1.72
N THR A 43 -9.28 -20.90 1.11
CA THR A 43 -9.07 -21.64 -0.12
C THR A 43 -9.28 -20.64 -1.24
N LEU A 44 -8.17 -20.06 -1.72
CA LEU A 44 -8.19 -19.13 -2.85
C LEU A 44 -8.94 -19.77 -4.02
N ILE A 45 -9.86 -19.03 -4.63
CA ILE A 45 -10.62 -19.47 -5.80
C ILE A 45 -9.70 -19.37 -7.02
N THR A 46 -9.43 -20.51 -7.66
CA THR A 46 -8.49 -20.57 -8.80
C THR A 46 -9.14 -20.88 -10.15
N ASN A 47 -10.40 -21.33 -10.15
CA ASN A 47 -11.12 -21.59 -11.39
C ASN A 47 -11.66 -20.28 -11.96
N SER A 48 -11.28 -19.93 -13.20
CA SER A 48 -11.79 -18.75 -13.90
C SER A 48 -13.32 -18.74 -14.02
N ASP A 49 -13.96 -19.91 -14.17
CA ASP A 49 -15.41 -20.03 -14.32
C ASP A 49 -16.18 -19.72 -13.02
N SER A 50 -15.46 -19.59 -11.90
CA SER A 50 -16.02 -19.12 -10.63
C SER A 50 -16.13 -17.60 -10.55
N PHE A 51 -15.71 -16.87 -11.58
CA PHE A 51 -15.67 -15.42 -11.64
C PHE A 51 -16.47 -14.87 -12.83
N GLU A 52 -17.27 -13.84 -12.56
CA GLU A 52 -17.88 -12.99 -13.57
C GLU A 52 -17.07 -11.70 -13.70
N VAL A 53 -16.44 -11.50 -14.87
CA VAL A 53 -15.66 -10.29 -15.17
C VAL A 53 -16.60 -9.23 -15.78
N GLY A 54 -16.53 -8.03 -15.23
CA GLY A 54 -17.28 -6.86 -15.67
C GLY A 54 -16.43 -5.86 -16.43
N ARG A 55 -16.74 -4.57 -16.24
CA ARG A 55 -16.16 -3.45 -16.98
C ARG A 55 -14.73 -3.14 -16.51
N LEU A 56 -13.88 -2.69 -17.44
CA LEU A 56 -12.61 -2.03 -17.15
C LEU A 56 -12.83 -0.71 -16.38
N ILE A 57 -12.26 -0.59 -15.19
CA ILE A 57 -12.34 0.60 -14.32
C ILE A 57 -11.20 1.56 -14.62
N GLY A 58 -10.02 1.02 -14.92
CA GLY A 58 -8.84 1.83 -15.15
C GLY A 58 -7.60 0.98 -15.37
N SER A 59 -6.48 1.66 -15.51
CA SER A 59 -5.16 1.04 -15.59
C SER A 59 -4.13 1.94 -14.95
N TYR A 60 -3.12 1.35 -14.34
CA TYR A 60 -1.97 2.07 -13.81
C TYR A 60 -0.70 1.29 -14.10
N GLY A 61 0.40 2.00 -14.34
CA GLY A 61 1.72 1.39 -14.37
C GLY A 61 2.25 1.23 -12.95
N PHE A 62 3.11 0.25 -12.74
CA PHE A 62 4.00 0.31 -11.59
C PHE A 62 5.15 1.26 -11.93
N MET A 63 5.04 2.47 -11.41
CA MET A 63 6.20 3.15 -10.90
C MET A 63 6.39 2.64 -9.47
N ASN A 64 7.62 2.59 -8.96
CA ASN A 64 7.82 2.43 -7.52
C ASN A 64 6.82 3.37 -6.82
N ILE A 65 5.88 2.87 -6.02
CA ILE A 65 4.72 3.65 -5.51
C ILE A 65 5.17 4.76 -4.52
N THR A 66 6.48 4.96 -4.40
CA THR A 66 7.12 6.25 -4.06
C THR A 66 6.86 7.37 -5.09
N SER A 67 6.19 7.09 -6.20
CA SER A 67 5.80 8.04 -7.25
C SER A 67 4.58 8.82 -6.81
N TYR A 68 4.88 9.73 -5.92
CA TYR A 68 4.20 10.98 -5.64
C TYR A 68 4.06 11.88 -6.90
N SER A 69 3.47 11.36 -7.98
CA SER A 69 3.17 12.14 -9.18
C SER A 69 1.96 13.03 -8.90
N GLY A 70 2.21 14.33 -8.81
CA GLY A 70 1.18 15.35 -8.77
C GLY A 70 0.26 15.26 -9.99
N LEU A 71 -0.94 15.81 -9.87
CA LEU A 71 -1.82 16.11 -11.00
C LEU A 71 -0.99 16.76 -12.12
N GLN A 72 -0.72 16.04 -13.21
CA GLN A 72 -0.19 16.66 -14.43
C GLN A 72 -1.36 17.33 -15.15
N SER A 73 -1.57 18.62 -14.84
CA SER A 73 -2.16 19.54 -15.81
C SER A 73 -1.09 19.81 -16.86
N GLY A 74 -1.41 19.54 -18.13
CA GLY A 74 -0.45 19.58 -19.22
C GLY A 74 0.24 20.94 -19.39
N MET A 75 1.56 20.91 -19.56
CA MET A 75 2.33 21.62 -20.58
C MET A 75 3.83 21.29 -20.43
N ASP A 76 4.41 20.97 -21.58
CA ASP A 76 5.81 21.12 -22.01
C ASP A 76 6.97 20.54 -21.19
N ARG A 77 7.46 19.44 -21.77
CA ARG A 77 8.76 18.82 -21.65
C ARG A 77 9.82 19.74 -22.25
N GLU A 78 10.77 20.25 -21.45
CA GLU A 78 12.18 20.38 -21.85
C GLU A 78 13.10 20.92 -20.75
N TYR A 79 14.29 20.30 -20.69
CA TYR A 79 15.52 20.65 -19.95
C TYR A 79 15.51 20.54 -18.43
N TRP A 80 16.54 19.86 -17.88
CA TRP A 80 17.49 20.32 -16.83
C TRP A 80 18.39 19.14 -16.39
N PRO A 81 19.59 19.41 -15.84
CA PRO A 81 20.82 18.68 -16.11
C PRO A 81 21.20 17.64 -15.03
N ALA A 82 22.15 16.78 -15.43
CA ALA A 82 22.80 15.76 -14.62
C ALA A 82 23.54 16.35 -13.41
N ASP A 83 22.90 16.37 -12.24
CA ASP A 83 23.49 16.07 -10.92
C ASP A 83 22.46 16.28 -9.78
N LEU A 84 21.38 15.48 -9.80
CA LEU A 84 20.39 15.47 -8.71
C LEU A 84 20.62 14.26 -7.81
N GLY A 85 21.06 14.55 -6.59
CA GLY A 85 21.40 13.59 -5.56
C GLY A 85 20.38 12.47 -5.39
N ARG A 86 20.88 11.24 -5.57
CA ARG A 86 20.43 9.97 -4.96
C ARG A 86 18.93 9.88 -4.63
N LEU A 87 18.09 10.12 -5.64
CA LEU A 87 16.67 9.83 -5.60
C LEU A 87 16.46 8.34 -5.28
N LYS A 88 15.58 8.04 -4.31
CA LYS A 88 15.20 6.67 -3.93
C LYS A 88 14.49 5.98 -5.11
N ALA A 89 15.26 5.42 -6.01
CA ALA A 89 14.80 4.51 -7.03
C ALA A 89 15.10 3.07 -6.57
N GLN A 90 14.06 2.27 -6.34
CA GLN A 90 14.13 0.91 -6.88
C GLN A 90 14.00 1.11 -8.39
N ASP A 91 15.10 0.87 -9.11
CA ASP A 91 15.18 1.02 -10.56
C ASP A 91 14.35 -0.07 -11.23
N VAL A 92 13.02 0.07 -11.17
CA VAL A 92 12.12 -0.46 -12.20
C VAL A 92 11.86 0.72 -13.11
N GLY A 93 12.30 0.60 -14.37
CA GLY A 93 12.13 1.65 -15.37
C GLY A 93 10.68 2.11 -15.45
N GLU A 94 10.48 3.42 -15.50
CA GLU A 94 9.18 4.06 -15.70
C GLU A 94 8.46 3.40 -16.91
N GLY A 95 7.42 2.60 -16.65
CA GLY A 95 6.49 2.13 -17.68
C GLY A 95 6.64 0.72 -18.23
N SER A 96 7.34 -0.23 -17.60
CA SER A 96 7.42 -1.62 -18.14
C SER A 96 6.12 -2.43 -17.98
N VAL A 97 5.46 -2.35 -16.83
CA VAL A 97 4.27 -3.17 -16.51
C VAL A 97 3.01 -2.31 -16.33
N LYS A 98 2.07 -2.42 -17.27
CA LYS A 98 0.76 -1.77 -17.20
C LYS A 98 -0.31 -2.71 -16.67
N ILE A 99 -0.79 -2.44 -15.46
CA ILE A 99 -1.84 -3.22 -14.80
C ILE A 99 -3.20 -2.66 -15.15
N ARG A 100 -4.17 -3.54 -15.39
CA ARG A 100 -5.57 -3.16 -15.62
C ARG A 100 -6.43 -3.58 -14.43
N LEU A 101 -7.44 -2.76 -14.13
CA LEU A 101 -8.40 -3.00 -13.08
C LEU A 101 -9.79 -3.25 -13.69
N TYR A 102 -10.42 -4.36 -13.35
CA TYR A 102 -11.79 -4.69 -13.78
C TYR A 102 -12.70 -4.88 -12.58
N GLU A 103 -13.98 -4.48 -12.70
CA GLU A 103 -15.00 -4.91 -11.75
C GLU A 103 -15.34 -6.38 -12.01
N GLY A 104 -15.85 -7.06 -10.98
CA GLY A 104 -16.39 -8.39 -11.14
C GLY A 104 -17.16 -8.87 -9.94
N ARG A 105 -17.59 -10.13 -10.00
CA ARG A 105 -18.23 -10.84 -8.89
C ARG A 105 -17.83 -12.30 -8.87
N ILE A 106 -17.97 -12.93 -7.70
CA ILE A 106 -17.88 -14.39 -7.59
C ILE A 106 -19.20 -15.00 -8.09
N ALA A 107 -19.12 -15.89 -9.06
CA ALA A 107 -20.27 -16.50 -9.74
C ALA A 107 -20.81 -17.73 -9.00
N GLN A 108 -19.94 -18.46 -8.29
CA GLN A 108 -20.24 -19.79 -7.74
C GLN A 108 -19.62 -19.98 -6.34
N GLY A 109 -20.14 -20.99 -5.61
CA GLY A 109 -19.62 -21.35 -4.28
C GLY A 109 -20.12 -20.47 -3.12
N PRO A 110 -19.54 -20.63 -1.91
CA PRO A 110 -20.03 -19.96 -0.69
C PRO A 110 -19.95 -18.44 -0.71
N LEU A 111 -19.05 -17.89 -1.54
CA LEU A 111 -18.85 -16.45 -1.68
C LEU A 111 -19.61 -15.85 -2.89
N ARG A 112 -20.55 -16.60 -3.48
CA ARG A 112 -21.34 -16.15 -4.64
C ARG A 112 -21.97 -14.77 -4.39
N GLY A 113 -21.88 -13.91 -5.39
CA GLY A 113 -22.38 -12.53 -5.35
C GLY A 113 -21.42 -11.53 -4.72
N THR A 114 -20.33 -11.98 -4.09
CA THR A 114 -19.32 -11.08 -3.52
C THR A 114 -18.69 -10.24 -4.62
N PRO A 115 -18.70 -8.90 -4.51
CA PRO A 115 -18.07 -8.02 -5.47
C PRO A 115 -16.54 -8.10 -5.36
N VAL A 116 -15.87 -8.13 -6.51
CA VAL A 116 -14.42 -8.19 -6.61
C VAL A 116 -13.87 -7.10 -7.52
N ILE A 117 -12.62 -6.74 -7.28
CA ILE A 117 -11.79 -5.96 -8.20
C ILE A 117 -10.70 -6.91 -8.70
N PHE A 118 -10.65 -7.11 -10.01
CA PHE A 118 -9.56 -7.83 -10.64
C PHE A 118 -8.39 -6.90 -10.90
N LYS A 119 -7.20 -7.31 -10.47
CA LYS A 119 -5.93 -6.73 -10.85
C LYS A 119 -5.27 -7.64 -11.87
N VAL A 120 -5.10 -7.13 -13.08
CA VAL A 120 -4.66 -7.91 -14.24
C VAL A 120 -3.26 -7.49 -14.64
N TYR A 121 -2.32 -8.41 -14.46
CA TYR A 121 -0.95 -8.26 -14.92
C TYR A 121 -0.86 -8.78 -16.36
N PRO A 122 -0.18 -8.03 -17.25
CA PRO A 122 0.07 -8.50 -18.60
C PRO A 122 0.94 -9.76 -18.56
N GLY A 123 0.67 -10.73 -19.44
CA GLY A 123 1.52 -11.91 -19.56
C GLY A 123 2.91 -11.58 -20.10
N GLN A 124 3.84 -12.52 -19.96
CA GLN A 124 5.27 -12.36 -20.29
C GLN A 124 5.55 -11.75 -21.67
N GLN A 125 4.70 -12.02 -22.67
CA GLN A 125 4.86 -11.49 -24.04
C GLN A 125 4.74 -9.96 -24.10
N VAL A 126 3.95 -9.36 -23.21
CA VAL A 126 3.65 -7.92 -23.19
C VAL A 126 4.32 -7.24 -22.00
N GLY A 127 4.28 -7.88 -20.82
CA GLY A 127 4.81 -7.33 -19.57
C GLY A 127 6.23 -7.76 -19.21
N GLY A 128 6.84 -8.63 -20.01
CA GLY A 128 8.12 -9.24 -19.69
C GLY A 128 8.06 -10.15 -18.46
N VAL A 129 9.23 -10.65 -18.05
CA VAL A 129 9.39 -11.49 -16.84
C VAL A 129 8.98 -10.73 -15.57
N GLU A 130 9.10 -9.40 -15.60
CA GLU A 130 8.79 -8.54 -14.47
C GLU A 130 7.31 -8.61 -14.07
N ALA A 131 6.38 -8.55 -15.04
CA ALA A 131 4.95 -8.62 -14.74
C ALA A 131 4.56 -9.91 -13.99
N ASP A 132 5.14 -11.05 -14.40
CA ASP A 132 4.90 -12.34 -13.75
C ASP A 132 5.50 -12.38 -12.35
N LEU A 133 6.72 -11.85 -12.16
CA LEU A 133 7.34 -11.73 -10.84
C LEU A 133 6.51 -10.88 -9.89
N MET A 134 5.98 -9.75 -10.38
CA MET A 134 5.14 -8.85 -9.60
C MET A 134 3.81 -9.51 -9.21
N ALA A 135 3.16 -10.21 -10.14
CA ALA A 135 1.92 -10.94 -9.87
C ALA A 135 2.15 -12.07 -8.86
N ALA A 136 3.20 -12.86 -9.04
CA ALA A 136 3.56 -13.96 -8.16
C ALA A 136 3.93 -13.47 -6.76
N ASN A 137 4.66 -12.35 -6.66
CA ASN A 137 5.03 -11.76 -5.39
C ASN A 137 3.81 -11.22 -4.64
N GLU A 138 2.90 -10.51 -5.32
CA GLU A 138 1.66 -10.02 -4.72
C GLU A 138 0.77 -11.18 -4.22
N LEU A 139 0.60 -12.22 -5.04
CA LEU A 139 -0.12 -13.44 -4.67
C LEU A 139 0.50 -14.10 -3.42
N THR A 140 1.83 -14.25 -3.40
CA THR A 140 2.55 -14.90 -2.29
C THR A 140 2.48 -14.06 -1.02
N ALA A 141 2.61 -12.74 -1.12
CA ALA A 141 2.48 -11.82 0.01
C ALA A 141 1.10 -11.95 0.66
N HIS A 142 0.01 -11.86 -0.13
CA HIS A 142 -1.34 -12.07 0.40
C HIS A 142 -1.58 -13.48 0.94
N ALA A 143 -1.08 -14.51 0.27
CA ALA A 143 -1.20 -15.89 0.74
C ALA A 143 -0.51 -16.08 2.11
N SER A 144 0.64 -15.44 2.34
CA SER A 144 1.34 -15.48 3.62
C SER A 144 0.58 -14.73 4.73
N LEU A 145 0.11 -13.51 4.44
CA LEU A 145 -0.59 -12.65 5.40
C LEU A 145 -1.99 -13.18 5.78
N GLN A 146 -2.62 -13.94 4.88
CA GLN A 146 -3.94 -14.54 5.10
C GLN A 146 -3.89 -16.01 5.51
N GLY A 147 -2.69 -16.59 5.59
CA GLY A 147 -2.48 -18.03 5.83
C GLY A 147 -2.50 -18.42 7.31
N ASP A 148 -2.34 -17.47 8.24
CA ASP A 148 -2.30 -17.78 9.66
C ASP A 148 -3.72 -18.02 10.22
N SER A 149 -4.00 -19.27 10.56
CA SER A 149 -5.26 -19.73 11.17
C SER A 149 -5.54 -19.17 12.58
N LYS A 150 -4.54 -18.58 13.25
CA LYS A 150 -4.67 -18.07 14.63
C LYS A 150 -4.95 -16.57 14.71
N ALA A 151 -4.56 -15.80 13.70
CA ALA A 151 -4.85 -14.37 13.64
C ALA A 151 -6.17 -14.15 12.90
N THR A 152 -7.07 -13.35 13.48
CA THR A 152 -8.20 -12.82 12.69
C THR A 152 -7.59 -11.99 11.56
N ALA A 153 -7.94 -12.29 10.30
CA ALA A 153 -7.39 -11.58 9.15
C ALA A 153 -7.47 -10.06 9.37
N CYS A 154 -6.33 -9.38 9.26
CA CYS A 154 -6.25 -7.96 9.58
C CYS A 154 -7.24 -7.16 8.72
N PRO A 155 -8.20 -6.45 9.32
CA PRO A 155 -9.20 -5.70 8.57
C PRO A 155 -8.58 -4.53 7.78
N ASN A 156 -7.34 -4.17 8.09
CA ASN A 156 -6.56 -3.09 7.47
C ASN A 156 -5.63 -3.57 6.33
N ILE A 157 -5.79 -4.80 5.85
CA ILE A 157 -5.12 -5.31 4.64
C ILE A 157 -6.19 -5.77 3.65
N GLN A 158 -6.00 -5.45 2.37
CA GLN A 158 -6.91 -5.87 1.31
C GLN A 158 -6.97 -7.40 1.23
N THR A 159 -8.17 -7.95 1.09
CA THR A 159 -8.38 -9.39 1.04
C THR A 159 -8.29 -9.92 -0.39
N LEU A 160 -7.34 -10.82 -0.66
CA LEU A 160 -7.27 -11.63 -1.87
C LEU A 160 -8.21 -12.84 -1.73
N LEU A 161 -9.15 -12.96 -2.66
CA LEU A 161 -10.15 -14.05 -2.70
C LEU A 161 -9.75 -15.18 -3.66
N GLY A 162 -8.90 -14.88 -4.63
CA GLY A 162 -8.48 -15.86 -5.62
C GLY A 162 -7.65 -15.27 -6.74
N GLY A 163 -7.36 -16.07 -7.74
CA GLY A 163 -6.68 -15.64 -8.95
C GLY A 163 -6.50 -16.77 -9.95
N PHE A 164 -6.34 -16.44 -11.22
CA PHE A 164 -6.20 -17.38 -12.31
C PHE A 164 -5.30 -16.82 -13.42
N GLU A 165 -4.78 -17.71 -14.24
CA GLU A 165 -4.02 -17.37 -15.45
C GLU A 165 -4.88 -17.62 -16.69
N THR A 166 -4.83 -16.71 -17.65
CA THR A 166 -5.51 -16.90 -18.94
C THR A 166 -4.63 -17.64 -19.94
N LYS A 167 -5.21 -18.12 -21.04
CA LYS A 167 -4.45 -18.74 -22.14
C LYS A 167 -3.41 -17.80 -22.79
N THR A 168 -3.55 -16.49 -22.58
CA THR A 168 -2.59 -15.48 -23.06
C THR A 168 -1.46 -15.20 -22.06
N GLY A 169 -1.44 -15.92 -20.92
CA GLY A 169 -0.45 -15.78 -19.86
C GLY A 169 -0.72 -14.60 -18.90
N GLU A 170 -1.85 -13.91 -19.02
CA GLU A 170 -2.19 -12.82 -18.10
C GLU A 170 -2.53 -13.38 -16.72
N GLN A 171 -2.00 -12.75 -15.69
CA GLN A 171 -2.27 -13.12 -14.29
C GLN A 171 -3.38 -12.23 -13.74
N TRP A 172 -4.49 -12.84 -13.36
CA TRP A 172 -5.68 -12.16 -12.84
C TRP A 172 -5.81 -12.43 -11.34
N LEU A 173 -5.60 -11.41 -10.51
CA LEU A 173 -5.77 -11.50 -9.06
C LEU A 173 -7.11 -10.87 -8.65
N ALA A 174 -7.92 -11.60 -7.88
CA ALA A 174 -9.27 -11.21 -7.49
C ALA A 174 -9.31 -10.74 -6.04
N PHE A 175 -9.46 -9.44 -5.82
CA PHE A 175 -9.54 -8.83 -4.49
C PHE A 175 -10.98 -8.54 -4.11
N ARG A 176 -11.32 -8.70 -2.82
CA ARG A 176 -12.62 -8.26 -2.29
C ARG A 176 -12.79 -6.76 -2.50
N ASN A 177 -13.94 -6.35 -3.04
CA ASN A 177 -14.23 -4.93 -3.26
C ASN A 177 -14.73 -4.27 -1.96
N ASP A 178 -13.78 -3.88 -1.10
CA ASP A 178 -14.06 -3.24 0.19
C ASP A 178 -14.11 -1.70 0.12
N GLY A 179 -13.92 -1.12 -1.06
CA GLY A 179 -13.87 0.31 -1.27
C GLY A 179 -13.37 0.65 -2.68
N LYS A 180 -13.89 1.75 -3.23
CA LYS A 180 -13.54 2.22 -4.58
C LYS A 180 -12.60 3.42 -4.58
N TYR A 181 -12.40 4.05 -3.41
CA TYR A 181 -11.60 5.25 -3.27
C TYR A 181 -10.26 4.92 -2.65
N THR A 182 -9.26 5.76 -2.93
CA THR A 182 -7.95 5.73 -2.29
C THR A 182 -7.77 6.92 -1.35
N ALA A 183 -6.75 6.89 -0.49
CA ALA A 183 -6.38 8.08 0.29
C ALA A 183 -5.99 9.25 -0.62
N SER A 184 -5.40 8.97 -1.79
CA SER A 184 -5.10 10.00 -2.80
C SER A 184 -6.37 10.68 -3.33
N ASP A 185 -7.43 9.91 -3.60
CA ASP A 185 -8.72 10.47 -4.04
C ASP A 185 -9.34 11.36 -2.95
N TYR A 186 -9.28 10.90 -1.69
CA TYR A 186 -9.76 11.69 -0.56
C TYR A 186 -9.00 13.01 -0.42
N VAL A 187 -7.67 12.98 -0.46
CA VAL A 187 -6.84 14.18 -0.33
C VAL A 187 -7.15 15.19 -1.42
N LYS A 188 -7.33 14.74 -2.66
CA LYS A 188 -7.75 15.61 -3.78
C LYS A 188 -9.09 16.29 -3.48
N VAL A 189 -10.09 15.53 -3.06
CA VAL A 189 -11.41 16.08 -2.73
C VAL A 189 -11.35 17.03 -1.52
N ALA A 190 -10.51 16.73 -0.53
CA ALA A 190 -10.35 17.54 0.67
C ALA A 190 -9.67 18.90 0.37
N SER A 191 -8.62 18.92 -0.45
CA SER A 191 -7.92 20.16 -0.83
C SER A 191 -8.74 21.03 -1.79
N GLU A 192 -9.49 20.43 -2.71
CA GLU A 192 -10.44 21.17 -3.56
C GLU A 192 -11.56 21.84 -2.74
N LYS A 193 -11.99 21.21 -1.64
CA LYS A 193 -12.93 21.84 -0.69
C LYS A 193 -12.31 23.05 0.01
N MET A 194 -11.02 22.97 0.39
CA MET A 194 -10.30 24.11 0.98
C MET A 194 -10.22 25.31 0.04
N SER A 195 -9.99 25.09 -1.26
CA SER A 195 -9.96 26.17 -2.26
C SER A 195 -11.31 26.90 -2.39
N LYS A 196 -12.41 26.13 -2.44
CA LYS A 196 -13.76 26.70 -2.60
C LYS A 196 -14.19 27.57 -1.42
N ASP A 197 -13.71 27.26 -0.21
CA ASP A 197 -13.96 28.08 0.97
C ASP A 197 -13.26 29.46 0.90
N ARG A 198 -12.22 29.62 0.07
CA ARG A 198 -11.47 30.87 -0.11
C ARG A 198 -11.97 31.71 -1.30
N ASP A 199 -12.34 31.07 -2.41
CA ASP A 199 -12.75 31.73 -3.66
C ASP A 199 -14.13 32.42 -3.59
N LEU A 200 -14.91 32.16 -2.55
CA LEU A 200 -16.19 32.84 -2.27
C LEU A 200 -16.04 34.28 -1.76
N GLY A 201 -14.98 35.00 -2.16
CA GLY A 201 -14.92 36.47 -2.19
C GLY A 201 -15.49 37.20 -0.99
N GLY A 202 -15.13 36.79 0.24
CA GLY A 202 -15.61 37.47 1.45
C GLY A 202 -17.08 37.24 1.80
N GLN A 203 -17.84 36.45 1.04
CA GLN A 203 -18.96 35.67 1.58
C GLN A 203 -18.37 34.52 2.38
N LYS A 204 -17.75 34.88 3.52
CA LYS A 204 -17.50 33.97 4.63
C LYS A 204 -18.74 33.08 4.75
N LEU A 205 -18.55 31.77 4.82
CA LEU A 205 -19.47 30.93 5.58
C LEU A 205 -19.85 31.76 6.81
N TRP A 206 -21.08 32.26 6.87
CA TRP A 206 -21.52 33.23 7.87
C TRP A 206 -21.39 32.68 9.30
N ASN A 207 -21.02 31.40 9.40
CA ASN A 207 -20.89 30.63 10.60
C ASN A 207 -19.44 30.09 10.78
N PRO A 208 -18.57 30.79 11.54
CA PRO A 208 -17.26 30.29 11.95
C PRO A 208 -17.31 28.89 12.60
N PHE A 209 -18.42 28.56 13.28
CA PHE A 209 -18.60 27.26 13.91
C PHE A 209 -18.68 26.11 12.89
N GLU A 210 -19.16 26.35 11.66
CA GLU A 210 -19.17 25.34 10.60
C GLU A 210 -17.79 25.04 10.04
N LYS A 211 -16.93 26.06 9.96
CA LYS A 211 -15.54 25.89 9.51
C LYS A 211 -14.72 25.10 10.54
N ASP A 212 -14.82 25.49 11.80
CA ASP A 212 -14.09 24.80 12.89
C ASP A 212 -14.55 23.34 13.03
N GLU A 213 -15.85 23.07 12.92
CA GLU A 213 -16.39 21.71 12.91
C GLU A 213 -15.91 20.90 11.70
N THR A 214 -15.82 21.52 10.52
CA THR A 214 -15.31 20.85 9.31
C THR A 214 -13.84 20.48 9.47
N ILE A 215 -13.00 21.39 9.96
CA ILE A 215 -11.60 21.11 10.24
C ILE A 215 -11.45 20.04 11.31
N LYS A 216 -12.25 20.08 12.38
CA LYS A 216 -12.25 19.05 13.43
C LYS A 216 -12.59 17.67 12.87
N ARG A 217 -13.64 17.55 12.05
CA ARG A 217 -14.01 16.29 11.38
C ARG A 217 -12.90 15.79 10.45
N ARG A 218 -12.25 16.70 9.71
CA ARG A 218 -11.11 16.36 8.86
C ARG A 218 -9.94 15.80 9.67
N ARG A 219 -9.56 16.44 10.78
CA ARG A 219 -8.51 15.96 11.68
C ARG A 219 -8.83 14.55 12.21
N TYR A 220 -10.07 14.32 12.63
CA TYR A 220 -10.51 13.00 13.08
C TYR A 220 -10.45 11.95 11.96
N PHE A 221 -10.94 12.29 10.76
CA PHE A 221 -10.91 11.39 9.60
C PHE A 221 -9.47 11.03 9.18
N VAL A 222 -8.59 12.03 9.02
CA VAL A 222 -7.17 11.84 8.68
C VAL A 222 -6.47 10.98 9.73
N THR A 223 -6.73 11.21 11.02
CA THR A 223 -6.12 10.41 12.08
C THR A 223 -6.63 8.97 12.06
N LYS A 224 -7.93 8.74 11.86
CA LYS A 224 -8.49 7.38 11.68
C LYS A 224 -7.90 6.67 10.47
N LEU A 225 -7.67 7.40 9.39
CA LEU A 225 -7.02 6.89 8.19
C LEU A 225 -5.61 6.40 8.49
N LEU A 226 -4.79 7.25 9.10
CA LEU A 226 -3.40 6.93 9.47
C LEU A 226 -3.33 5.78 10.47
N GLN A 227 -4.18 5.79 11.51
CA GLN A 227 -4.29 4.68 12.46
C GLN A 227 -4.57 3.35 11.76
N GLY A 228 -5.49 3.33 10.78
CA GLY A 228 -5.79 2.11 10.02
C GLY A 228 -4.62 1.65 9.17
N ALA A 229 -3.98 2.57 8.45
CA ALA A 229 -2.79 2.26 7.64
C ALA A 229 -1.66 1.66 8.50
N PHE A 230 -1.36 2.28 9.64
CA PHE A 230 -0.31 1.76 10.53
C PHE A 230 -0.72 0.47 11.24
N ARG A 231 -2.00 0.21 11.54
CA ARG A 231 -2.47 -1.11 12.02
C ARG A 231 -2.18 -2.20 10.99
N GLY A 232 -2.38 -1.90 9.70
CA GLY A 232 -1.99 -2.79 8.62
C GLY A 232 -0.48 -3.04 8.61
N LEU A 233 0.33 -1.99 8.80
CA LEU A 233 1.78 -2.09 8.79
C LEU A 233 2.34 -2.88 9.99
N VAL A 234 1.79 -2.67 11.20
CA VAL A 234 2.07 -3.50 12.39
C VAL A 234 1.84 -4.97 12.07
N TYR A 235 0.66 -5.30 11.53
CA TYR A 235 0.35 -6.67 11.17
C TYR A 235 1.33 -7.24 10.15
N MET A 236 1.71 -6.49 9.11
CA MET A 236 2.69 -6.95 8.14
C MET A 236 4.05 -7.21 8.79
N HIS A 237 4.55 -6.29 9.61
CA HIS A 237 5.85 -6.41 10.28
C HIS A 237 5.88 -7.58 11.29
N ASP A 238 4.78 -7.83 12.00
CA ASP A 238 4.61 -8.97 12.91
C ASP A 238 4.60 -10.32 12.17
N HIS A 239 4.28 -10.31 10.88
CA HIS A 239 4.28 -11.49 10.01
C HIS A 239 5.49 -11.52 9.06
N ASP A 240 6.58 -10.86 9.44
CA ASP A 240 7.84 -10.81 8.68
C ASP A 240 7.66 -10.37 7.21
N ARG A 241 6.76 -9.39 6.99
CA ARG A 241 6.49 -8.81 5.67
C ARG A 241 6.67 -7.31 5.68
N LEU A 242 7.38 -6.81 4.67
CA LEU A 242 7.48 -5.38 4.37
C LEU A 242 6.49 -4.98 3.26
N HIS A 243 6.07 -3.72 3.25
CA HIS A 243 5.22 -3.16 2.19
C HIS A 243 6.03 -2.65 1.00
N GLN A 244 7.08 -1.84 1.24
CA GLN A 244 8.05 -1.30 0.25
C GLN A 244 7.51 -0.37 -0.85
N SER A 245 6.20 -0.24 -0.94
CA SER A 245 5.48 0.57 -1.93
C SER A 245 4.42 1.48 -1.28
N LEU A 246 4.66 1.92 -0.04
CA LEU A 246 3.65 2.62 0.76
C LEU A 246 3.47 4.07 0.29
N GLY A 247 2.22 4.44 0.04
CA GLY A 247 1.83 5.80 -0.37
C GLY A 247 0.30 5.99 -0.35
N PRO A 248 -0.21 7.19 -0.64
CA PRO A 248 -1.64 7.49 -0.53
C PRO A 248 -2.51 6.66 -1.50
N ALA A 249 -1.98 6.26 -2.65
CA ALA A 249 -2.69 5.38 -3.59
C ALA A 249 -2.75 3.91 -3.12
N SER A 250 -1.82 3.49 -2.26
CA SER A 250 -1.74 2.13 -1.70
C SER A 250 -2.72 1.89 -0.53
N ILE A 251 -3.62 2.84 -0.25
CA ILE A 251 -4.61 2.75 0.84
C ILE A 251 -6.01 2.87 0.25
N VAL A 252 -6.80 1.80 0.34
CA VAL A 252 -8.21 1.79 -0.05
C VAL A 252 -9.08 2.26 1.10
N LEU A 253 -10.08 3.07 0.77
CA LEU A 253 -11.09 3.60 1.68
C LEU A 253 -12.49 3.10 1.30
N ASN A 254 -13.23 2.64 2.29
CA ASN A 254 -14.64 2.30 2.14
C ASN A 254 -15.55 3.55 2.07
N THR A 255 -15.10 4.70 2.57
CA THR A 255 -15.79 5.98 2.50
C THR A 255 -14.79 7.13 2.49
N MET A 256 -15.15 8.24 1.83
CA MET A 256 -14.43 9.53 1.90
C MET A 256 -15.22 10.60 2.67
N VAL A 257 -16.33 10.20 3.29
CA VAL A 257 -17.24 11.12 3.97
C VAL A 257 -16.74 11.32 5.40
N GLU A 258 -16.23 12.51 5.70
CA GLU A 258 -15.57 12.83 6.99
C GLU A 258 -16.48 12.61 8.21
N LYS A 259 -17.80 12.80 8.08
CA LYS A 259 -18.78 12.55 9.16
C LYS A 259 -18.91 11.07 9.53
N ASP A 260 -18.56 10.17 8.61
CA ASP A 260 -18.66 8.72 8.78
C ASP A 260 -17.32 8.11 9.19
N ALA A 261 -16.35 8.93 9.63
CA ALA A 261 -15.01 8.51 10.04
C ALA A 261 -14.99 7.37 11.08
N ALA A 262 -16.03 7.25 11.91
CA ALA A 262 -16.16 6.14 12.86
C ALA A 262 -16.28 4.76 12.19
N TYR A 263 -16.76 4.70 10.95
CA TYR A 263 -16.90 3.49 10.14
C TYR A 263 -15.78 3.35 9.10
N LEU A 264 -14.79 4.24 9.11
CA LEU A 264 -13.67 4.19 8.18
C LEU A 264 -12.78 2.98 8.49
N VAL A 265 -12.55 2.14 7.49
CA VAL A 265 -11.61 1.01 7.55
C VAL A 265 -10.60 1.14 6.40
N PRO A 266 -9.47 1.84 6.64
CA PRO A 266 -8.40 1.97 5.66
C PRO A 266 -7.71 0.63 5.45
N ARG A 267 -7.41 0.26 4.19
CA ARG A 267 -6.77 -1.02 3.86
C ARG A 267 -5.54 -0.83 2.99
N LEU A 268 -4.41 -1.39 3.41
CA LEU A 268 -3.20 -1.49 2.60
C LEU A 268 -3.41 -2.44 1.42
N ARG A 269 -2.84 -2.09 0.27
CA ARG A 269 -2.89 -2.85 -1.00
C ARG A 269 -1.59 -2.67 -1.79
N ASP A 270 -1.50 -3.30 -2.96
CA ASP A 270 -0.36 -3.21 -3.88
C ASP A 270 0.94 -3.82 -3.32
N LEU A 271 0.82 -5.10 -2.91
CA LEU A 271 1.91 -5.87 -2.31
C LEU A 271 2.87 -6.51 -3.34
N ALA A 272 2.85 -6.10 -4.61
CA ALA A 272 3.77 -6.60 -5.64
C ALA A 272 5.25 -6.40 -5.32
N PHE A 273 5.60 -5.39 -4.50
CA PHE A 273 6.97 -5.16 -4.03
C PHE A 273 7.20 -5.60 -2.59
N SER A 274 6.23 -6.28 -1.98
CA SER A 274 6.36 -6.78 -0.61
C SER A 274 7.57 -7.71 -0.50
N VAL A 275 8.30 -7.59 0.60
CA VAL A 275 9.51 -8.39 0.84
C VAL A 275 9.31 -9.24 2.08
N ASP A 276 9.68 -10.52 1.98
CA ASP A 276 9.76 -11.44 3.12
C ASP A 276 11.08 -11.21 3.86
N ILE A 277 11.01 -10.99 5.17
CA ILE A 277 12.17 -10.68 6.02
C ILE A 277 12.44 -11.75 7.07
N ARG A 278 11.88 -12.96 6.89
CA ARG A 278 12.30 -14.13 7.67
C ARG A 278 13.80 -14.36 7.46
N TYR A 279 14.51 -14.73 8.52
CA TYR A 279 15.97 -14.92 8.46
C TYR A 279 16.41 -15.89 7.35
N SER A 280 15.63 -16.95 7.09
CA SER A 280 15.90 -17.90 6.01
C SER A 280 15.85 -17.28 4.61
N GLU A 281 15.06 -16.24 4.40
CA GLU A 281 14.95 -15.54 3.11
C GLU A 281 16.07 -14.48 2.96
N LEU A 282 16.55 -13.91 4.07
CA LEU A 282 17.61 -12.90 4.08
C LEU A 282 19.02 -13.46 3.89
N GLU A 283 19.21 -14.75 4.17
CA GLU A 283 20.45 -15.49 3.93
C GLU A 283 20.58 -16.00 2.49
N GLY A 284 19.46 -16.06 1.74
CA GLY A 284 19.41 -16.49 0.35
C GLY A 284 19.75 -15.40 -0.67
N ASP A 285 19.71 -15.78 -1.95
CA ASP A 285 19.84 -14.83 -3.06
C ASP A 285 18.66 -13.86 -3.05
N SER A 286 18.93 -12.56 -3.05
CA SER A 286 17.87 -11.55 -3.06
C SER A 286 17.07 -11.59 -4.36
N SER A 287 15.74 -11.52 -4.26
CA SER A 287 14.89 -11.34 -5.43
C SER A 287 15.23 -10.03 -6.15
N THR A 288 15.09 -10.01 -7.47
CA THR A 288 15.34 -8.81 -8.29
C THR A 288 14.49 -7.61 -7.84
N LEU A 289 13.25 -7.85 -7.38
CA LEU A 289 12.36 -6.81 -6.84
C LEU A 289 12.89 -6.18 -5.54
N SER A 290 13.68 -6.92 -4.75
CA SER A 290 14.23 -6.49 -3.46
C SER A 290 15.68 -5.99 -3.53
N GLU A 291 16.37 -6.16 -4.66
CA GLU A 291 17.77 -5.81 -4.83
C GLU A 291 18.05 -4.33 -4.46
N GLY A 292 17.19 -3.43 -4.92
CA GLY A 292 17.29 -2.01 -4.60
C GLY A 292 17.21 -1.72 -3.10
N LEU A 293 16.37 -2.44 -2.34
CA LEU A 293 16.27 -2.32 -0.89
C LEU A 293 17.57 -2.75 -0.22
N TRP A 294 18.11 -3.91 -0.59
CA TRP A 294 19.32 -4.45 0.03
C TRP A 294 20.58 -3.68 -0.35
N ARG A 295 20.62 -3.07 -1.54
CA ARG A 295 21.65 -2.10 -1.92
C ARG A 295 21.64 -0.88 -0.98
N ARG A 296 20.46 -0.37 -0.61
CA ARG A 296 20.34 0.72 0.37
C ARG A 296 20.73 0.27 1.78
N ALA A 297 20.34 -0.94 2.19
CA ALA A 297 20.71 -1.52 3.48
C ALA A 297 22.23 -1.57 3.64
N SER A 298 22.94 -2.15 2.67
CA SER A 298 24.41 -2.22 2.65
C SER A 298 25.04 -0.82 2.69
N ALA A 299 24.50 0.13 1.93
CA ALA A 299 24.99 1.51 1.94
C ALA A 299 24.79 2.23 3.29
N ALA A 300 23.80 1.81 4.09
CA ALA A 300 23.55 2.28 5.45
C ALA A 300 24.33 1.49 6.53
N GLY A 301 25.18 0.55 6.10
CA GLY A 301 26.00 -0.28 6.98
C GLY A 301 25.24 -1.46 7.61
N ALA A 302 24.12 -1.90 7.02
CA ALA A 302 23.38 -3.07 7.46
C ALA A 302 23.79 -4.30 6.64
N PHE A 303 24.68 -5.12 7.18
CA PHE A 303 25.28 -6.25 6.45
C PHE A 303 24.80 -7.61 6.94
N THR A 304 24.51 -7.75 8.23
CA THR A 304 24.01 -9.00 8.81
C THR A 304 22.51 -9.18 8.52
N PRO A 305 21.98 -10.42 8.52
CA PRO A 305 20.54 -10.66 8.37
C PRO A 305 19.69 -9.87 9.38
N MET A 306 20.16 -9.77 10.63
CA MET A 306 19.50 -8.98 11.67
C MET A 306 19.45 -7.48 11.34
N GLU A 307 20.56 -6.91 10.89
CA GLU A 307 20.60 -5.49 10.49
C GLU A 307 19.78 -5.24 9.23
N LYS A 308 19.80 -6.14 8.26
CA LYS A 308 18.96 -6.04 7.05
C LYS A 308 17.48 -6.07 7.40
N ARG A 309 17.06 -6.97 8.31
CA ARG A 309 15.68 -7.01 8.83
C ARG A 309 15.29 -5.67 9.47
N ALA A 310 16.13 -5.17 10.39
CA ALA A 310 15.91 -3.89 11.05
C ALA A 310 15.87 -2.71 10.06
N PHE A 311 16.77 -2.71 9.07
CA PHE A 311 16.80 -1.70 8.01
C PHE A 311 15.52 -1.73 7.17
N GLY A 312 15.07 -2.91 6.74
CA GLY A 312 13.87 -3.05 5.92
C GLY A 312 12.62 -2.53 6.63
N ILE A 313 12.46 -2.86 7.92
CA ILE A 313 11.39 -2.31 8.77
C ILE A 313 11.53 -0.77 8.84
N ALA A 314 12.72 -0.26 9.12
CA ALA A 314 12.96 1.17 9.21
C ALA A 314 12.78 1.92 7.87
N ASP A 315 12.96 1.26 6.72
CA ASP A 315 12.72 1.84 5.40
C ASP A 315 11.22 1.95 5.10
N ASP A 316 10.42 0.94 5.45
CA ASP A 316 8.95 1.03 5.46
C ASP A 316 8.47 2.17 6.37
N MET A 317 9.08 2.32 7.55
CA MET A 317 8.73 3.38 8.50
C MET A 317 9.07 4.79 8.01
N TYR A 318 10.07 4.92 7.16
CA TYR A 318 10.36 6.17 6.47
C TYR A 318 9.28 6.52 5.44
N GLU A 319 8.89 5.56 4.60
CA GLU A 319 7.77 5.73 3.63
C GLU A 319 6.47 6.07 4.36
N ALA A 320 6.22 5.42 5.50
CA ALA A 320 5.11 5.74 6.40
C ALA A 320 5.19 7.17 6.95
N GLY A 321 6.38 7.69 7.21
CA GLY A 321 6.60 9.09 7.61
C GLY A 321 6.26 10.08 6.51
N LEU A 322 6.61 9.76 5.25
CA LEU A 322 6.22 10.55 4.09
C LEU A 322 4.71 10.53 3.85
N LEU A 323 4.07 9.37 4.00
CA LEU A 323 2.61 9.24 3.98
C LEU A 323 1.97 10.09 5.08
N PHE A 324 2.52 10.05 6.30
CA PHE A 324 2.03 10.88 7.41
C PHE A 324 2.11 12.37 7.07
N ALA A 325 3.26 12.85 6.58
CA ALA A 325 3.40 14.23 6.13
C ALA A 325 2.39 14.57 5.02
N TYR A 326 2.25 13.72 4.01
CA TYR A 326 1.29 13.92 2.91
C TYR A 326 -0.14 14.11 3.42
N MET A 327 -0.58 13.24 4.33
CA MET A 327 -1.91 13.29 4.92
C MET A 327 -2.09 14.44 5.91
N ALA A 328 -1.01 14.92 6.55
CA ALA A 328 -1.05 16.04 7.48
C ALA A 328 -1.05 17.41 6.80
N PHE A 329 -0.50 17.51 5.59
CA PHE A 329 -0.42 18.78 4.86
C PHE A 329 -1.55 18.96 3.87
N ILE A 330 -1.65 18.08 2.88
CA ILE A 330 -2.42 18.38 1.66
C ILE A 330 -3.94 18.48 1.90
N PRO A 331 -4.57 17.63 2.74
CA PRO A 331 -5.99 17.79 3.07
C PRO A 331 -6.34 19.13 3.76
N PHE A 332 -5.36 19.81 4.34
CA PHE A 332 -5.52 21.06 5.09
C PHE A 332 -5.09 22.30 4.32
N CYS A 333 -4.63 22.14 3.09
CA CYS A 333 -4.20 23.23 2.21
C CYS A 333 -5.11 23.32 0.98
N GLU A 334 -5.13 24.48 0.34
CA GLU A 334 -5.82 24.67 -0.94
C GLU A 334 -5.17 23.82 -2.04
N ALA A 335 -5.99 23.37 -2.99
CA ALA A 335 -5.50 22.63 -4.15
C ALA A 335 -4.43 23.44 -4.90
N GLY A 336 -3.31 22.79 -5.21
CA GLY A 336 -2.17 23.40 -5.90
C GLY A 336 -1.16 24.14 -5.00
N VAL A 337 -1.46 24.36 -3.72
CA VAL A 337 -0.49 24.95 -2.77
C VAL A 337 0.64 23.97 -2.47
N MET A 338 0.28 22.71 -2.24
CA MET A 338 1.23 21.65 -1.96
C MET A 338 0.78 20.37 -2.65
N ASP A 339 1.68 19.80 -3.44
CA ASP A 339 1.57 18.44 -3.95
C ASP A 339 2.61 17.54 -3.29
N SER A 340 2.56 16.26 -3.61
CA SER A 340 3.44 15.27 -3.03
C SER A 340 4.92 15.43 -3.39
N LEU A 341 5.24 15.81 -4.63
CA LEU A 341 6.62 16.03 -5.06
C LEU A 341 7.19 17.27 -4.38
N SER A 342 6.40 18.33 -4.30
CA SER A 342 6.73 19.57 -3.61
C SER A 342 6.99 19.33 -2.12
N LEU A 343 6.11 18.60 -1.43
CA LEU A 343 6.29 18.24 -0.02
C LEU A 343 7.56 17.41 0.19
N ARG A 344 7.80 16.41 -0.66
CA ARG A 344 8.99 15.56 -0.57
C ARG A 344 10.27 16.37 -0.81
N ARG A 345 10.31 17.23 -1.82
CA ARG A 345 11.45 18.12 -2.07
C ARG A 345 11.70 19.06 -0.90
N LEU A 346 10.63 19.58 -0.29
CA LEU A 346 10.73 20.44 0.88
C LEU A 346 11.39 19.70 2.05
N LEU A 347 10.92 18.48 2.35
CA LEU A 347 11.48 17.62 3.40
C LEU A 347 12.91 17.16 3.10
N GLU A 348 13.13 16.47 1.98
CA GLU A 348 14.38 15.77 1.68
C GLU A 348 15.49 16.70 1.17
N ASN A 349 15.16 17.72 0.36
CA ASN A 349 16.16 18.53 -0.35
C ASN A 349 16.34 19.90 0.29
N THR A 350 15.25 20.63 0.52
CA THR A 350 15.30 22.01 1.02
C THR A 350 15.73 22.05 2.48
N PHE A 351 15.02 21.33 3.35
CA PHE A 351 15.33 21.28 4.78
C PHE A 351 16.17 20.08 5.18
N GLN A 352 16.43 19.15 4.24
CA GLN A 352 17.27 17.98 4.49
C GLN A 352 16.87 17.19 5.75
N LEU A 353 15.56 17.04 5.97
CA LEU A 353 14.93 16.35 7.10
C LEU A 353 15.05 17.08 8.44
N ASP A 354 15.40 18.37 8.44
CA ASP A 354 15.21 19.28 9.58
C ASP A 354 13.72 19.68 9.65
N VAL A 355 12.96 18.92 10.43
CA VAL A 355 11.50 19.11 10.55
C VAL A 355 11.18 20.40 11.32
N GLN A 356 12.07 20.85 12.21
CA GLN A 356 11.86 22.07 12.97
C GLN A 356 12.01 23.31 12.09
N ALA A 357 13.05 23.36 11.26
CA ALA A 357 13.23 24.43 10.28
C ALA A 357 12.07 24.47 9.27
N MET A 358 11.60 23.29 8.82
CA MET A 358 10.41 23.19 7.98
C MET A 358 9.16 23.73 8.68
N ARG A 359 8.96 23.41 9.96
CA ARG A 359 7.82 23.92 10.75
C ARG A 359 7.81 25.45 10.77
N GLU A 360 8.94 26.09 11.02
CA GLU A 360 9.05 27.55 11.03
C GLU A 360 8.73 28.17 9.67
N TYR A 361 9.25 27.56 8.59
CA TYR A 361 8.92 27.97 7.23
C TYR A 361 7.42 27.84 6.93
N CYS A 362 6.81 26.70 7.26
CA CYS A 362 5.39 26.47 7.02
C CYS A 362 4.50 27.36 7.89
N LEU A 363 4.93 27.71 9.11
CA LEU A 363 4.20 28.63 9.98
C LEU A 363 4.15 30.06 9.41
N ALA A 364 5.15 30.45 8.63
CA ALA A 364 5.20 31.75 7.97
C ALA A 364 4.33 31.85 6.70
N ASP A 365 3.82 30.73 6.17
CA ASP A 365 2.90 30.71 5.03
C ASP A 365 1.46 30.45 5.51
N ASP A 366 0.62 31.49 5.46
CA ASP A 366 -0.79 31.44 5.88
C ASP A 366 -1.59 30.30 5.20
N ARG A 367 -1.18 29.86 4.00
CA ARG A 367 -1.84 28.78 3.26
C ARG A 367 -1.59 27.40 3.86
N LEU A 368 -0.53 27.25 4.66
CA LEU A 368 -0.13 26.01 5.33
C LEU A 368 -0.52 25.99 6.81
N HIS A 369 -1.13 27.07 7.30
CA HIS A 369 -1.38 27.28 8.72
C HIS A 369 -2.24 26.20 9.38
N GLU A 370 -3.26 25.68 8.69
CA GLU A 370 -4.11 24.60 9.24
C GLU A 370 -3.38 23.25 9.33
N ALA A 371 -2.43 22.98 8.43
CA ALA A 371 -1.56 21.81 8.52
C ALA A 371 -0.62 21.92 9.72
N VAL A 372 -0.03 23.10 9.93
CA VAL A 372 0.84 23.38 11.09
C VAL A 372 0.06 23.21 12.40
N LYS A 373 -1.14 23.78 12.49
CA LYS A 373 -2.04 23.60 13.65
C LYS A 373 -2.36 22.13 13.92
N PHE A 374 -2.57 21.33 12.88
CA PHE A 374 -2.84 19.91 13.04
C PHE A 374 -1.64 19.19 13.66
N LEU A 375 -0.43 19.44 13.18
CA LEU A 375 0.80 18.83 13.73
C LEU A 375 1.20 19.41 15.10
N ASP A 376 0.77 20.63 15.43
CA ASP A 376 0.97 21.28 16.73
C ASP A 376 0.08 20.71 17.85
N LEU A 377 -0.93 19.89 17.52
CA LEU A 377 -1.76 19.22 18.53
C LEU A 377 -0.89 18.44 19.53
N GLY A 378 -1.28 18.49 20.81
CA GLY A 378 -0.53 17.85 21.88
C GLY A 378 0.86 18.46 22.10
N ASN A 379 0.97 19.79 21.97
CA ASN A 379 2.20 20.56 22.12
C ASN A 379 3.31 20.11 21.16
N GLY A 380 2.99 20.06 19.85
CA GLY A 380 3.95 19.69 18.81
C GLY A 380 4.13 18.17 18.63
N ALA A 381 3.19 17.35 19.12
CA ALA A 381 3.33 15.90 19.05
C ALA A 381 3.39 15.35 17.62
N GLY A 382 2.72 15.99 16.66
CA GLY A 382 2.76 15.58 15.26
C GLY A 382 4.15 15.80 14.66
N TRP A 383 4.78 16.93 14.97
CA TRP A 383 6.13 17.26 14.51
C TRP A 383 7.20 16.34 15.12
N GLU A 384 7.10 16.05 16.42
CA GLU A 384 7.96 15.09 17.12
C GLU A 384 7.90 13.71 16.44
N LEU A 385 6.68 13.21 16.19
CA LEU A 385 6.47 11.94 15.53
C LEU A 385 7.05 11.93 14.10
N LEU A 386 6.80 12.99 13.33
CA LEU A 386 7.30 13.11 11.97
C LEU A 386 8.83 13.09 11.93
N GLN A 387 9.48 13.84 12.83
CA GLN A 387 10.94 13.88 12.94
C GLN A 387 11.53 12.51 13.28
N ALA A 388 10.88 11.75 14.19
CA ALA A 388 11.32 10.41 14.55
C ALA A 388 11.22 9.43 13.36
N MET A 389 10.10 9.44 12.63
CA MET A 389 9.88 8.57 11.47
C MET A 389 10.83 8.89 10.30
N LEU A 390 11.17 10.16 10.11
CA LEU A 390 12.06 10.62 9.03
C LEU A 390 13.54 10.70 9.45
N SER A 391 13.94 10.11 10.57
CA SER A 391 15.33 10.14 11.01
C SER A 391 16.30 9.62 9.92
N ARG A 392 17.43 10.31 9.76
CA ARG A 392 18.48 9.91 8.81
C ARG A 392 19.10 8.56 9.19
N ASP A 393 19.32 8.34 10.49
CA ASP A 393 19.75 7.04 11.00
C ASP A 393 18.56 6.12 11.12
N PHE A 394 18.53 5.06 10.30
CA PHE A 394 17.44 4.10 10.27
C PHE A 394 17.25 3.41 11.63
N ARG A 395 18.31 3.31 12.45
CA ARG A 395 18.27 2.69 13.79
C ARG A 395 17.45 3.49 14.79
N GLN A 396 17.27 4.78 14.54
CA GLN A 396 16.50 5.68 15.41
C GLN A 396 15.03 5.77 15.00
N ARG A 397 14.63 5.16 13.87
CA ARG A 397 13.24 5.20 13.42
C ARG A 397 12.39 4.28 14.30
N PRO A 398 11.20 4.71 14.72
CA PRO A 398 10.30 3.88 15.51
C PRO A 398 9.73 2.75 14.66
N ILE A 399 9.41 1.62 15.30
CA ILE A 399 8.61 0.56 14.68
C ILE A 399 7.13 1.00 14.57
N ALA A 400 6.35 0.33 13.71
CA ALA A 400 4.96 0.67 13.46
C ALA A 400 4.09 0.69 14.73
N GLU A 401 4.33 -0.24 15.66
CA GLU A 401 3.60 -0.32 16.93
C GLU A 401 3.85 0.91 17.81
N ALA A 402 5.09 1.37 17.88
CA ALA A 402 5.46 2.58 18.62
C ALA A 402 4.80 3.83 18.02
N VAL A 403 4.69 3.90 16.69
CA VAL A 403 3.97 4.98 16.00
C VAL A 403 2.48 4.96 16.35
N LEU A 404 1.84 3.78 16.38
CA LEU A 404 0.44 3.64 16.78
C LEU A 404 0.18 4.17 18.20
N ASN A 405 1.08 3.83 19.12
CA ASN A 405 0.97 4.15 20.53
C ASN A 405 1.45 5.57 20.85
N HIS A 406 2.02 6.29 19.88
CA HIS A 406 2.42 7.68 20.05
C HIS A 406 1.22 8.56 20.40
N ARG A 407 1.40 9.53 21.30
CA ARG A 407 0.32 10.38 21.84
C ARG A 407 -0.49 11.11 20.75
N PHE A 408 0.15 11.47 19.65
CA PHE A 408 -0.50 12.06 18.48
C PHE A 408 -1.48 11.08 17.82
N MET A 409 -1.04 9.84 17.58
CA MET A 409 -1.84 8.80 16.92
C MET A 409 -2.89 8.19 17.83
N ALA A 410 -2.67 8.15 19.15
CA ALA A 410 -3.65 7.67 20.11
C ALA A 410 -4.94 8.54 20.15
N GLY A 411 -4.94 9.70 19.49
CA GLY A 411 -6.11 10.57 19.39
C GLY A 411 -6.43 11.28 20.71
N ALA A 412 -5.46 11.39 21.62
CA ALA A 412 -5.62 12.05 22.92
C ALA A 412 -5.97 13.55 22.81
N PHE A 413 -5.89 14.12 21.60
CA PHE A 413 -6.02 15.55 21.32
C PHE A 413 -7.05 15.87 20.22
N LEU A 414 -7.89 14.90 19.83
CA LEU A 414 -8.88 15.02 18.74
C LEU A 414 -10.30 15.34 19.23
#